data_AF-A0A7C3Q9P1-F1
#
_entry.id   AF-A0A7C3Q9P1-F1
#
_cell.length_a   1.000
_cell.length_b   1.000
_cell.length_c   1.000
_cell.angle_alpha   90.00
_cell.angle_beta   90.00
_cell.angle_gamma   90.00
#
_symmetry.space_group_name_H-M   'P 1'
#
loop_
_entity.id
_entity.type
_entity.pdbx_description
1 polymer ?
#
loop_
_entity_poly.entity_id
_entity_poly.type
_entity_poly.pdbx_seq_one_letter_code
_entity_poly.pdbx_strand_id
1 'polypeptide(L)' 'YSIFILPPSDEELLRRLRERKREDENSIQKRFSKAREEIARARSCGVYDVFITNRDLDAAIAQAIEMVRLERARRRGLK' A
#
# COMPACT_ATOMS: atom_id res chain seq x y z
N TYR A 1 9.54 7.99 8.36
CA TYR A 1 8.20 7.51 8.64
C TYR A 1 7.38 7.53 7.38
N SER A 2 7.42 6.39 6.72
CA SER A 2 6.88 6.11 5.41
C SER A 2 6.05 4.85 5.54
N ILE A 3 4.80 4.91 5.09
CA ILE A 3 3.85 3.79 5.12
C ILE A 3 3.63 3.31 3.69
N PHE A 4 3.74 2.01 3.47
CA PHE A 4 3.39 1.38 2.20
C PHE A 4 2.03 0.68 2.30
N ILE A 5 1.16 0.89 1.31
CA ILE A 5 -0.15 0.24 1.24
C ILE A 5 -0.07 -0.95 0.29
N LEU A 6 -0.23 -2.15 0.85
CA LEU A 6 -0.26 -3.40 0.11
C LEU A 6 -1.69 -3.73 -0.33
N PRO A 7 -1.89 -4.24 -1.56
CA PRO A 7 -3.13 -4.94 -1.88
C PRO A 7 -3.23 -6.24 -1.06
N PRO A 8 -4.45 -6.76 -0.85
CA PRO A 8 -4.64 -7.98 -0.07
C PRO A 8 -4.25 -9.24 -0.83
N SER A 9 -4.35 -9.21 -2.16
CA SER A 9 -3.86 -10.24 -3.06
C SER A 9 -3.59 -9.65 -4.44
N ASP A 10 -2.79 -10.37 -5.23
CA ASP A 10 -2.53 -10.06 -6.63
C ASP A 10 -3.84 -10.08 -7.46
N GLU A 11 -4.73 -11.03 -7.16
CA GLU A 11 -6.03 -11.15 -7.83
C GLU A 11 -6.94 -9.94 -7.55
N GLU A 12 -7.01 -9.50 -6.29
CA GLU A 12 -7.82 -8.34 -5.90
C GLU A 12 -7.23 -7.04 -6.49
N LEU A 13 -5.91 -6.92 -6.58
CA LEU A 13 -5.26 -5.81 -7.26
C LEU A 13 -5.68 -5.76 -8.74
N LEU A 14 -5.64 -6.90 -9.43
CA LEU A 14 -6.02 -6.99 -10.83
C LEU A 14 -7.52 -6.70 -11.03
N ARG A 15 -8.39 -7.22 -10.15
CA ARG A 15 -9.82 -6.93 -10.16
C ARG A 15 -10.08 -5.43 -10.03
N ARG A 16 -9.46 -4.76 -9.04
CA ARG A 16 -9.60 -3.31 -8.84
C ARG A 16 -9.07 -2.49 -10.02
N LEU A 17 -8.01 -2.94 -10.70
CA LEU A 17 -7.52 -2.29 -11.93
C LEU A 17 -8.53 -2.41 -13.07
N ARG A 18 -9.15 -3.58 -13.27
CA ARG A 18 -10.20 -3.81 -14.27
C ARG A 18 -11.48 -3.03 -13.98
N GLU A 19 -11.90 -2.96 -12.73
CA GLU A 19 -13.11 -2.23 -12.30
C GLU A 19 -13.05 -0.73 -12.58
N ARG A 20 -11.85 -0.17 -12.69
CA ARG A 20 -11.69 1.24 -13.06
C ARG A 20 -12.21 1.54 -14.48
N LYS A 21 -12.48 0.52 -15.33
CA LYS A 21 -13.12 0.60 -16.66
C LYS A 21 -12.58 1.70 -17.59
N ARG A 22 -11.35 2.16 -17.35
CA ARG A 22 -10.73 3.31 -18.03
C ARG A 22 -9.53 2.92 -18.88
N GLU A 23 -9.16 1.65 -18.87
CA GLU A 23 -7.92 1.15 -19.46
C GLU A 23 -8.20 -0.12 -20.25
N ASP A 24 -7.47 -0.31 -21.34
CA ASP A 24 -7.45 -1.56 -22.08
C ASP A 24 -6.69 -2.65 -21.29
N GLU A 25 -6.91 -3.91 -21.65
CA GLU A 25 -6.32 -5.05 -20.94
C GLU A 25 -4.78 -5.02 -20.96
N ASN A 26 -4.14 -4.50 -22.02
CA ASN A 26 -2.68 -4.41 -22.10
C ASN A 26 -2.13 -3.38 -21.11
N SER A 27 -2.78 -2.22 -20.99
CA SER A 27 -2.47 -1.21 -19.98
C SER A 27 -2.64 -1.75 -18.55
N ILE A 28 -3.70 -2.52 -18.29
CA ILE A 28 -3.95 -3.17 -17.00
C ILE A 28 -2.83 -4.14 -16.63
N GLN A 29 -2.43 -5.03 -17.55
CA GLN A 29 -1.34 -5.98 -17.30
C GLN A 29 0.00 -5.30 -17.06
N LYS A 30 0.32 -4.22 -17.81
CA LYS A 30 1.53 -3.42 -17.56
C LYS A 30 1.54 -2.80 -16.17
N ARG A 31 0.41 -2.21 -15.74
CA ARG A 31 0.28 -1.63 -14.40
C ARG A 31 0.38 -2.70 -13.31
N PHE A 32 -0.25 -3.84 -13.52
CA PHE A 32 -0.19 -4.97 -12.59
C PHE A 32 1.26 -5.49 -12.43
N SER A 33 1.98 -5.71 -13.53
CA SER A 33 3.40 -6.10 -13.49
C SER A 33 4.24 -5.08 -12.74
N LYS A 34 4.08 -3.79 -13.06
CA LYS A 34 4.80 -2.70 -12.39
C LYS A 34 4.51 -2.66 -10.89
N ALA A 35 3.25 -2.84 -10.49
CA ALA A 35 2.87 -2.87 -9.08
C ALA A 35 3.53 -4.04 -8.32
N ARG A 36 3.63 -5.23 -8.92
CA ARG A 36 4.34 -6.36 -8.31
C ARG A 36 5.83 -6.05 -8.09
N GLU A 37 6.48 -5.45 -9.08
CA GLU A 37 7.87 -5.04 -8.93
C GLU A 37 8.05 -3.96 -7.86
N GLU A 38 7.15 -2.98 -7.80
CA GLU A 38 7.17 -1.94 -6.77
C GLU A 38 7.01 -2.53 -5.37
N ILE A 39 6.11 -3.50 -5.18
CA ILE A 39 5.95 -4.20 -3.90
C ILE A 39 7.22 -4.96 -3.52
N ALA A 40 7.85 -5.67 -4.47
CA ALA A 40 9.10 -6.38 -4.22
C ALA A 40 10.24 -5.41 -3.83
N ARG A 41 10.37 -4.30 -4.56
CA ARG A 41 11.33 -3.23 -4.26
C ARG A 41 11.07 -2.58 -2.90
N ALA A 42 9.80 -2.32 -2.57
CA ALA A 42 9.42 -1.74 -1.28
C ALA A 42 9.83 -2.62 -0.10
N ARG A 43 9.72 -3.94 -0.25
CA ARG A 43 10.14 -4.91 0.79
C ARG A 43 11.65 -5.01 0.93
N SER A 44 12.42 -4.84 -0.14
CA SER A 44 13.87 -5.02 -0.12
C SER A 44 14.66 -3.74 0.17
N CYS A 45 14.11 -2.57 -0.10
CA CYS A 45 14.86 -1.31 0.00
C CYS A 45 15.03 -0.76 1.43
N GLY A 46 14.26 -1.26 2.40
CA GLY A 46 14.33 -0.82 3.80
C GLY A 46 13.86 0.63 4.05
N VAL A 47 13.25 1.29 3.07
CA VAL A 47 12.81 2.70 3.15
C VAL A 47 11.47 2.86 3.89
N TYR A 48 10.65 1.81 3.90
CA TYR A 48 9.32 1.84 4.50
C TYR A 48 9.35 1.34 5.94
N ASP A 49 8.82 2.16 6.84
CA ASP A 49 8.75 1.84 8.27
C ASP A 49 7.60 0.86 8.57
N VAL A 50 6.51 0.91 7.77
CA VAL A 50 5.29 0.13 8.00
C VAL A 50 4.64 -0.30 6.70
N PHE A 51 4.05 -1.50 6.70
CA PHE A 51 3.22 -2.02 5.62
C PHE A 51 1.78 -2.25 6.12
N ILE A 52 0.80 -1.71 5.40
CA ILE A 52 -0.64 -1.86 5.71
C ILE A 52 -1.33 -2.58 4.56
N THR A 53 -2.04 -3.67 4.83
CA THR A 53 -2.79 -4.41 3.81
C THR A 53 -4.21 -3.85 3.66
N ASN A 54 -4.54 -3.33 2.48
CA ASN A 54 -5.84 -2.73 2.16
C ASN A 54 -6.90 -3.79 1.76
N ARG A 55 -7.29 -4.63 2.73
CA ARG A 55 -8.45 -5.54 2.59
C ARG A 55 -9.77 -4.78 2.65
N ASP A 56 -9.91 -3.97 3.68
CA ASP A 56 -11.05 -3.11 3.95
C ASP A 56 -10.56 -1.66 4.07
N LEU A 57 -11.28 -0.73 3.44
CA LEU A 57 -10.86 0.66 3.34
C LEU A 57 -10.86 1.34 4.72
N ASP A 58 -11.93 1.14 5.48
CA ASP A 58 -12.11 1.80 6.78
C ASP A 58 -11.08 1.28 7.80
N ALA A 59 -10.85 -0.04 7.82
CA ALA A 59 -9.82 -0.65 8.65
C ALA A 59 -8.40 -0.17 8.27
N ALA A 60 -8.09 -0.07 6.98
CA ALA A 60 -6.79 0.40 6.51
C ALA A 60 -6.55 1.87 6.87
N ILE A 61 -7.58 2.72 6.77
CA ILE A 61 -7.52 4.13 7.19
C ILE A 61 -7.31 4.23 8.69
N ALA A 62 -8.10 3.50 9.49
CA ALA A 62 -7.97 3.50 10.94
C ALA A 62 -6.56 3.08 11.39
N GLN A 63 -6.02 2.01 10.77
CA GLN A 63 -4.67 1.55 11.03
C GLN A 63 -3.61 2.60 10.64
N ALA A 64 -3.74 3.24 9.47
CA ALA A 64 -2.80 4.29 9.05
C ALA A 64 -2.79 5.49 9.99
N ILE A 65 -3.96 5.94 10.44
CA ILE A 65 -4.10 7.04 11.41
C ILE A 65 -3.39 6.67 12.71
N GLU A 66 -3.61 5.46 13.21
CA GLU A 66 -3.01 5.01 14.46
C GLU A 66 -1.48 4.93 14.37
N MET A 67 -0.96 4.34 13.29
CA MET A 67 0.48 4.26 13.05
C MET A 67 1.15 5.63 12.98
N VAL A 68 0.50 6.64 12.40
CA VAL A 68 1.00 8.03 12.38
C VAL A 68 0.91 8.67 13.76
N ARG A 69 -0.17 8.44 14.51
CA ARG A 69 -0.33 8.96 15.88
C ARG A 69 0.76 8.46 16.81
N LEU A 70 1.03 7.15 16.80
CA LEU A 70 2.08 6.52 17.60
C LEU A 70 3.46 7.09 17.26
N GLU A 71 3.79 7.22 15.98
CA GLU A 71 5.08 7.81 15.57
C GLU A 71 5.20 9.27 16.02
N ARG A 72 4.12 10.07 15.93
CA ARG A 72 4.13 11.46 16.40
C ARG A 72 4.33 11.55 17.90
N ALA A 73 3.70 10.66 18.68
CA ALA A 73 3.87 10.61 20.13
C ALA A 73 5.30 10.21 20.51
N ARG A 74 5.86 9.17 19.86
CA ARG A 74 7.25 8.72 20.04
C ARG A 74 8.24 9.87 19.81
N ARG A 75 8.08 10.63 18.72
CA ARG A 75 8.93 11.79 18.41
C ARG A 75 8.80 12.95 19.41
N ARG A 76 7.65 13.09 20.07
CA ARG A 76 7.44 14.11 21.11
C ARG A 76 8.07 13.73 22.45
N GLY A 77 8.02 12.45 22.82
CA GLY A 77 8.64 11.94 24.05
C GLY A 77 10.16 11.72 23.96
N LEU A 78 10.74 11.82 22.76
CA LEU A 78 12.19 11.82 22.52
C LEU A 78 12.82 13.23 22.66
N LYS A 79 12.03 14.25 22.98
CA LYS A 79 12.49 15.61 23.26
C LYS A 79 12.63 15.85 24.75
#